data_AF-X1KF10-F1
#
_entry.id   AF-X1KF10-F1
#
_cell.length_a   1.000
_cell.length_b   1.000
_cell.length_c   1.000
_cell.angle_alpha   90.00
_cell.angle_beta   90.00
_cell.angle_gamma   90.00
#
_symmetry.space_group_name_H-M   'P 1'
#
loop_
_entity.id
_entity.type
_entity.pdbx_description
1 polymer ?
#
loop_
_entity_poly.entity_id
_entity_poly.type
_entity_poly.pdbx_seq_one_letter_code
_entity_poly.pdbx_strand_id
1 'polypeptide(L)'
;MATERLESESEDEVERYYAGIGEMKVAHNPHQLVIMGLGSCIGLALYDRPAKVGGIAHIMLPEGKDGSNTGKCCKFADIAVPVLVKEMLRHKTAKERIVAKMAGGASMFSAMDSLQIGDRNAIVVKEELKEAGIRLAAADTGG
;
A
#
# COMPACT_ATOMS: atom_id res chain seq x y z
N MET A 1 0.65 -56.41 1.02
CA MET A 1 -0.34 -55.31 0.91
C MET A 1 0.28 -54.11 1.59
N ALA A 2 0.99 -53.29 0.83
CA ALA A 2 0.52 -51.97 0.36
C ALA A 2 0.26 -51.04 1.57
N THR A 3 1.30 -50.35 2.05
CA THR A 3 1.57 -48.92 1.81
C THR A 3 0.34 -48.04 1.93
N GLU A 4 0.34 -47.16 2.93
CA GLU A 4 -0.16 -45.80 2.78
C GLU A 4 0.61 -44.91 3.75
N ARG A 5 1.57 -44.18 3.17
CA ARG A 5 2.24 -43.04 3.78
C ARG A 5 1.16 -41.99 4.01
N LEU A 6 0.98 -41.57 5.27
CA LEU A 6 0.35 -40.29 5.56
C LEU A 6 1.36 -39.21 5.13
N GLU A 7 1.21 -38.74 3.90
CA GLU A 7 1.92 -37.58 3.39
C GLU A 7 1.49 -36.38 4.25
N SER A 8 2.43 -35.86 5.02
CA SER A 8 2.27 -34.60 5.74
C SER A 8 2.19 -33.48 4.70
N GLU A 9 1.00 -32.98 4.43
CA GLU A 9 0.80 -31.73 3.70
C GLU A 9 1.40 -30.59 4.55
N SER A 10 2.63 -30.19 4.24
CA SER A 10 3.21 -28.97 4.76
C SER A 10 2.54 -27.80 4.04
N GLU A 11 1.52 -27.21 4.65
CA GLU A 11 1.03 -25.89 4.24
C GLU A 11 2.19 -24.90 4.41
N ASP A 12 2.77 -24.44 3.29
CA ASP A 12 3.84 -23.44 3.29
C ASP A 12 3.37 -22.19 4.05
N GLU A 13 3.85 -21.98 5.26
CA GLU A 13 3.52 -20.81 6.07
C GLU A 13 4.15 -19.56 5.43
N VAL A 14 3.37 -18.85 4.61
CA VAL A 14 3.82 -17.62 3.95
C VAL A 14 4.02 -16.53 4.99
N GLU A 15 5.27 -16.09 5.18
CA GLU A 15 5.60 -15.01 6.10
C GLU A 15 4.88 -13.70 5.72
N ARG A 16 4.27 -13.05 6.71
CA ARG A 16 3.44 -11.84 6.56
C ARG A 16 4.12 -10.63 7.18
N TYR A 17 4.28 -9.56 6.41
CA TYR A 17 4.73 -8.27 6.90
C TYR A 17 3.57 -7.29 7.00
N TYR A 18 3.33 -6.81 8.22
CA TYR A 18 2.29 -5.84 8.51
C TYR A 18 2.85 -4.42 8.42
N ALA A 19 2.13 -3.52 7.76
CA ALA A 19 2.39 -2.08 7.81
C ALA A 19 1.35 -1.41 8.71
N GLY A 20 1.81 -0.82 9.82
CA GLY A 20 0.96 0.02 10.66
C GLY A 20 0.72 1.40 10.04
N ILE A 21 -0.10 2.23 10.70
CA ILE A 21 -0.36 3.61 10.29
C ILE A 21 0.96 4.36 10.09
N GLY A 22 1.11 4.99 8.92
CA GLY A 22 2.26 5.80 8.55
C GLY A 22 3.52 5.01 8.18
N GLU A 23 3.40 3.69 8.02
CA GLU A 23 4.49 2.81 7.63
C GLU A 23 4.34 2.35 6.18
N MET A 24 5.45 1.85 5.65
CA MET A 24 5.48 1.13 4.39
C MET A 24 6.29 -0.16 4.54
N LYS A 25 6.03 -1.12 3.66
CA LYS A 25 6.79 -2.37 3.54
C LYS A 25 7.01 -2.69 2.08
N VAL A 26 8.19 -3.20 1.74
CA VAL A 26 8.51 -3.74 0.42
C VAL A 26 9.01 -5.16 0.63
N ALA A 27 8.51 -6.10 -0.17
CA ALA A 27 8.90 -7.50 -0.08
C ALA A 27 8.88 -8.17 -1.46
N HIS A 28 9.62 -9.27 -1.55
CA HIS A 28 9.63 -10.14 -2.72
C HIS A 28 8.80 -11.40 -2.45
N ASN A 29 8.34 -12.08 -3.50
CA ASN A 29 7.75 -13.41 -3.38
C ASN A 29 8.71 -14.36 -2.61
N PRO A 30 8.23 -15.21 -1.69
CA PRO A 30 6.82 -15.58 -1.45
C PRO A 30 6.05 -14.74 -0.42
N HIS A 31 6.67 -13.74 0.22
CA HIS A 31 6.08 -13.00 1.35
C HIS A 31 4.75 -12.29 1.03
N GLN A 32 3.90 -12.17 2.05
CA GLN A 32 2.65 -11.41 2.02
C GLN A 32 2.78 -10.06 2.70
N LEU A 33 2.20 -9.03 2.10
CA LEU A 33 2.15 -7.67 2.65
C LEU A 33 0.73 -7.37 3.11
N VAL A 34 0.56 -6.91 4.36
CA VAL A 34 -0.76 -6.75 4.98
C VAL A 34 -0.91 -5.37 5.61
N ILE A 35 -2.05 -4.73 5.37
CA ILE A 35 -2.53 -3.56 6.11
C ILE A 35 -3.85 -3.95 6.76
N MET A 36 -4.03 -3.61 8.04
CA MET A 36 -5.26 -3.91 8.77
C MET A 36 -5.96 -2.62 9.19
N GLY A 37 -7.30 -2.59 9.10
CA GLY A 37 -8.12 -1.50 9.62
C GLY A 37 -7.93 -0.16 8.92
N LEU A 38 -8.32 -0.07 7.64
CA LEU A 38 -8.11 1.15 6.84
C LEU A 38 -9.00 2.32 7.27
N GLY A 39 -10.32 2.13 7.44
CA GLY A 39 -11.23 3.24 7.75
C GLY A 39 -11.08 4.39 6.77
N SER A 40 -10.84 5.61 7.27
CA SER A 40 -10.58 6.80 6.45
C SER A 40 -9.15 6.90 5.88
N CYS A 41 -8.25 6.01 6.27
CA CYS A 41 -6.90 5.92 5.70
C CYS A 41 -6.93 5.21 4.35
N ILE A 42 -5.88 5.41 3.55
CA ILE A 42 -5.67 4.69 2.30
C ILE A 42 -4.59 3.64 2.47
N GLY A 43 -4.90 2.40 2.09
CA GLY A 43 -3.93 1.36 1.83
C GLY A 43 -3.54 1.40 0.37
N LEU A 44 -2.30 1.79 0.08
CA LEU A 44 -1.74 1.76 -1.28
C LEU A 44 -0.90 0.50 -1.45
N ALA A 45 -1.10 -0.22 -2.56
CA ALA A 45 -0.29 -1.36 -2.97
C ALA A 45 0.29 -1.12 -4.37
N LEU A 46 1.59 -1.35 -4.51
CA LEU A 46 2.34 -1.29 -5.76
C LEU A 46 2.93 -2.67 -6.07
N TYR A 47 2.96 -3.05 -7.34
CA TYR A 47 3.48 -4.37 -7.73
C TYR A 47 4.17 -4.36 -9.10
N ASP A 48 5.36 -4.94 -9.17
CA ASP A 48 6.05 -5.30 -10.43
C ASP A 48 5.95 -6.81 -10.63
N ARG A 49 5.18 -7.23 -11.66
CA ARG A 49 4.88 -8.63 -11.95
C ARG A 49 6.14 -9.44 -12.32
N PRO A 50 6.96 -9.04 -13.31
CA PRO A 50 8.22 -9.74 -13.60
C PRO A 50 9.19 -9.84 -12.43
N ALA A 51 9.37 -8.75 -11.66
CA ALA A 51 10.29 -8.75 -10.53
C ALA A 51 9.74 -9.53 -9.32
N LYS A 52 8.42 -9.77 -9.28
CA LYS A 52 7.69 -10.34 -8.14
C LYS A 52 7.94 -9.58 -6.84
N VAL A 53 8.03 -8.25 -6.94
CA VAL A 53 8.23 -7.35 -5.80
C VAL A 53 6.97 -6.52 -5.61
N GLY A 54 6.49 -6.49 -4.38
CA GLY A 54 5.37 -5.66 -3.95
C GLY A 54 5.81 -4.64 -2.92
N GLY A 55 5.10 -3.51 -2.89
CA GLY A 55 5.23 -2.50 -1.85
C GLY A 55 3.85 -2.10 -1.35
N ILE A 56 3.70 -1.85 -0.05
CA ILE A 56 2.49 -1.31 0.55
C ILE A 56 2.80 -0.08 1.40
N ALA A 57 1.86 0.87 1.48
CA ALA A 57 1.93 2.02 2.38
C ALA A 57 0.56 2.27 3.03
N HIS A 58 0.56 2.57 4.33
CA HIS A 58 -0.64 2.93 5.08
C HIS A 58 -0.70 4.44 5.32
N ILE A 59 -1.47 5.11 4.49
CA ILE A 59 -1.51 6.57 4.35
C ILE A 59 -2.68 7.13 5.14
N MET A 60 -2.42 8.08 6.04
CA MET A 60 -3.41 8.60 6.98
C MET A 60 -3.92 9.99 6.58
N LEU A 61 -3.06 10.82 6.01
CA LEU A 61 -3.28 12.24 5.77
C LEU A 61 -2.91 12.59 4.32
N PRO A 62 -3.48 13.66 3.74
CA PRO A 62 -3.26 13.99 2.34
C PRO A 62 -1.86 14.60 2.13
N GLU A 63 -1.52 15.63 2.89
CA GLU A 63 -0.29 16.41 2.68
C GLU A 63 0.48 16.59 4.00
N GLY A 64 1.81 16.54 3.91
CA GLY A 64 2.71 16.80 5.03
C GLY A 64 3.38 18.17 4.91
N LYS A 65 3.44 18.94 6.00
CA LYS A 65 4.34 20.11 6.02
C LYS A 65 5.79 19.62 6.00
N ASP A 66 6.60 20.20 5.11
CA ASP A 66 8.05 20.03 5.07
C ASP A 66 8.64 20.14 6.48
N GLY A 67 9.36 19.12 6.92
CA GLY A 67 10.06 19.12 8.22
C GLY A 67 9.38 18.37 9.37
N SER A 68 8.29 17.62 9.11
CA SER A 68 7.75 16.65 10.08
C SER A 68 8.75 15.49 10.28
N ASN A 69 9.73 15.69 11.17
CA ASN A 69 10.72 14.70 11.63
C ASN A 69 10.09 13.62 12.53
N THR A 70 8.85 13.25 12.25
CA THR A 70 8.20 12.08 12.86
C THR A 70 8.66 10.89 12.05
N GLY A 71 9.31 9.90 12.65
CA GLY A 71 9.91 8.72 11.98
C GLY A 71 8.96 7.82 11.15
N LYS A 72 7.76 8.29 10.83
CA LYS A 72 6.73 7.68 9.98
C LYS A 72 6.43 8.58 8.78
N CYS A 73 7.39 8.71 7.87
CA CYS A 73 7.28 9.55 6.68
C CYS A 73 6.09 9.16 5.78
N CYS A 74 5.64 7.91 5.81
CA CYS A 74 4.59 7.39 4.94
C CYS A 74 3.17 7.68 5.44
N LYS A 75 3.00 8.55 6.45
CA LYS A 75 1.67 8.94 6.93
C LYS A 75 0.96 9.92 6.00
N PHE A 76 1.69 10.64 5.15
CA PHE A 76 1.14 11.63 4.21
C PHE A 76 1.20 11.12 2.78
N ALA A 77 0.17 11.36 1.96
CA ALA A 77 0.06 10.81 0.61
C ALA A 77 1.14 11.34 -0.35
N ASP A 78 1.33 12.66 -0.34
CA ASP A 78 2.37 13.41 -1.07
C ASP A 78 3.79 12.84 -0.84
N ILE A 79 4.06 12.34 0.37
CA ILE A 79 5.37 11.77 0.72
C ILE A 79 5.39 10.25 0.51
N ALA A 80 4.33 9.54 0.90
CA ALA A 80 4.31 8.07 0.91
C ALA A 80 4.44 7.47 -0.49
N VAL A 81 3.75 8.04 -1.49
CA VAL A 81 3.78 7.55 -2.86
C VAL A 81 5.20 7.62 -3.45
N PRO A 82 5.85 8.79 -3.56
CA PRO A 82 7.19 8.86 -4.14
C PRO A 82 8.24 8.07 -3.33
N VAL A 83 8.11 8.01 -2.00
CA VAL A 83 9.02 7.23 -1.16
C VAL A 83 8.85 5.73 -1.41
N LEU A 84 7.63 5.22 -1.50
CA LEU A 84 7.37 3.80 -1.78
C LEU A 84 7.88 3.40 -3.17
N VAL A 85 7.64 4.24 -4.18
CA VAL A 85 8.15 4.02 -5.54
C VAL A 85 9.67 3.98 -5.54
N LYS A 86 10.31 4.97 -4.91
CA LYS A 86 11.78 5.03 -4.80
C LYS A 86 12.33 3.80 -4.11
N GLU A 87 11.69 3.33 -3.04
CA GLU A 87 12.13 2.13 -2.34
C GLU A 87 11.99 0.89 -3.23
N MET A 88 10.86 0.68 -3.90
CA MET A 88 10.68 -0.44 -4.82
C MET A 88 11.74 -0.48 -5.93
N LEU A 89 12.11 0.67 -6.50
CA LEU A 89 13.14 0.76 -7.53
C LEU A 89 14.52 0.27 -7.05
N ARG A 90 14.79 0.23 -5.75
CA ARG A 90 16.01 -0.37 -5.18
C ARG A 90 16.01 -1.90 -5.24
N HIS A 91 14.84 -2.52 -5.44
CA HIS A 91 14.62 -3.96 -5.48
C HIS A 91 14.45 -4.50 -6.92
N LYS A 92 15.19 -3.95 -7.89
CA LYS A 92 15.21 -4.38 -9.31
C LYS A 92 13.85 -4.30 -10.03
N THR A 93 12.92 -3.49 -9.52
CA THR A 93 11.69 -3.17 -10.24
C THR A 93 11.95 -2.13 -11.32
N ALA A 94 11.12 -2.10 -12.36
CA ALA A 94 11.14 -1.04 -13.36
C ALA A 94 9.85 -0.23 -13.26
N LYS A 95 9.99 1.10 -13.21
CA LYS A 95 8.89 2.04 -12.94
C LYS A 95 7.71 1.84 -13.88
N GLU A 96 7.99 1.58 -15.15
CA GLU A 96 7.02 1.41 -16.23
C GLU A 96 6.19 0.12 -16.08
N ARG A 97 6.67 -0.84 -15.29
CA ARG A 97 6.02 -2.12 -15.02
C ARG A 97 5.21 -2.11 -13.72
N ILE A 98 5.43 -1.12 -12.86
CA ILE A 98 4.72 -1.00 -11.59
C ILE A 98 3.26 -0.66 -11.85
N VAL A 99 2.38 -1.39 -11.19
CA VAL A 99 0.94 -1.14 -11.19
C VAL A 99 0.48 -0.86 -9.76
N ALA A 100 -0.40 0.12 -9.60
CA ALA A 100 -0.99 0.46 -8.31
C ALA A 100 -2.39 -0.13 -8.14
N LYS A 101 -2.73 -0.46 -6.89
CA LYS A 101 -4.09 -0.65 -6.40
C LYS A 101 -4.24 0.07 -5.06
N MET A 102 -5.42 0.56 -4.74
CA MET A 102 -5.66 1.22 -3.46
C MET A 102 -7.03 0.84 -2.88
N ALA A 103 -7.14 0.87 -1.55
CA ALA A 103 -8.40 0.68 -0.83
C ALA A 103 -8.50 1.60 0.41
N GLY A 104 -9.70 1.77 0.95
CA GLY A 104 -9.96 2.52 2.19
C GLY A 104 -10.62 3.88 1.95
N GLY A 105 -10.29 4.90 2.74
CA GLY A 105 -10.82 6.25 2.53
C GLY A 105 -12.32 6.37 2.82
N ALA A 106 -12.88 5.50 3.65
CA ALA A 106 -14.28 5.54 4.05
C ALA A 106 -14.61 6.82 4.86
N SER A 107 -15.84 7.31 4.76
CA SER A 107 -16.33 8.43 5.56
C SER A 107 -17.09 7.93 6.78
N MET A 108 -16.44 7.95 7.94
CA MET A 108 -17.08 7.49 9.18
C MET A 108 -18.07 8.52 9.80
N PHE A 109 -18.08 9.79 9.36
CA PHE A 109 -18.91 10.84 9.97
C PHE A 109 -19.57 11.77 8.91
N SER A 110 -20.88 11.61 8.74
CA SER A 110 -21.69 12.25 7.68
C SER A 110 -22.01 13.75 7.87
N ALA A 111 -21.58 14.41 8.95
CA ALA A 111 -22.33 15.58 9.46
C ALA A 111 -21.69 16.98 9.37
N MET A 112 -20.52 17.21 8.75
CA MET A 112 -19.98 18.59 8.64
C MET A 112 -19.16 18.85 7.36
N ASP A 113 -19.55 19.91 6.65
CA ASP A 113 -19.10 20.42 5.34
C ASP A 113 -17.60 20.75 5.22
N SER A 114 -16.77 19.74 5.00
CA SER A 114 -15.46 19.87 4.34
C SER A 114 -15.09 18.50 3.76
N LEU A 115 -14.41 18.45 2.61
CA LEU A 115 -13.98 17.19 1.99
C LEU A 115 -13.46 16.22 3.05
N GLN A 116 -14.11 15.06 3.17
CA GLN A 116 -13.81 14.08 4.19
C GLN A 116 -12.36 13.64 4.03
N ILE A 117 -11.66 13.40 5.15
CA ILE A 117 -10.22 13.12 5.12
C ILE A 117 -9.88 11.94 4.19
N GLY A 118 -10.76 10.94 4.11
CA GLY A 118 -10.63 9.80 3.20
C GLY A 118 -10.66 10.18 1.72
N ASP A 119 -11.57 11.06 1.32
CA ASP A 119 -11.65 11.57 -0.05
C ASP A 119 -10.40 12.36 -0.41
N ARG A 120 -9.94 13.22 0.51
CA ARG A 120 -8.71 14.01 0.31
C ARG A 120 -7.49 13.11 0.16
N ASN A 121 -7.36 12.08 1.00
CA ASN A 121 -6.30 11.09 0.89
C ASN A 121 -6.34 10.40 -0.48
N ALA A 122 -7.53 9.98 -0.94
CA ALA A 122 -7.69 9.31 -2.22
C ALA A 122 -7.34 10.21 -3.41
N ILE A 123 -7.67 11.50 -3.35
CA ILE A 123 -7.32 12.49 -4.37
C ILE A 123 -5.80 12.63 -4.47
N VAL A 124 -5.12 12.93 -3.36
CA VAL A 124 -3.67 13.17 -3.39
C VAL A 124 -2.91 11.91 -3.79
N VAL A 125 -3.31 10.72 -3.33
CA VAL A 125 -2.69 9.46 -3.80
C VAL A 125 -2.82 9.30 -5.31
N LYS A 126 -3.97 9.64 -5.91
CA LYS A 126 -4.17 9.55 -7.37
C LYS A 126 -3.31 10.58 -8.12
N GLU A 127 -3.17 11.78 -7.59
CA GLU A 127 -2.33 12.84 -8.16
C GLU A 127 -0.86 12.42 -8.15
N GLU A 128 -0.35 11.97 -6.99
CA GLU A 128 1.02 11.49 -6.85
C GLU A 128 1.32 10.27 -7.72
N LEU A 129 0.38 9.33 -7.87
CA LEU A 129 0.54 8.20 -8.78
C LEU A 129 0.64 8.67 -10.25
N LYS A 130 -0.15 9.68 -10.62
CA LYS A 130 -0.12 10.27 -11.97
C LYS A 130 1.21 10.99 -12.22
N GLU A 131 1.69 11.79 -11.26
CA GLU A 131 3.00 12.45 -11.34
C GLU A 131 4.14 11.43 -11.40
N ALA A 132 4.03 10.36 -10.61
CA ALA A 132 4.93 9.23 -10.68
C ALA A 132 4.76 8.40 -11.96
N GLY A 133 3.81 8.68 -12.86
CA GLY A 133 3.59 7.90 -14.08
C GLY A 133 3.20 6.44 -13.82
N ILE A 134 2.60 6.14 -12.66
CA ILE A 134 2.17 4.80 -12.27
C ILE A 134 0.68 4.66 -12.51
N ARG A 135 0.31 3.63 -13.27
CA ARG A 135 -1.08 3.32 -13.58
C ARG A 135 -1.80 2.73 -12.37
N LEU A 136 -2.89 3.36 -11.95
CA LEU A 136 -3.84 2.83 -10.99
C LEU A 136 -4.78 1.83 -11.67
N ALA A 137 -4.63 0.53 -11.38
CA ALA A 137 -5.43 -0.53 -11.99
C ALA A 137 -6.76 -0.80 -11.28
N ALA A 138 -6.86 -0.50 -10.00
CA ALA A 138 -8.09 -0.62 -9.23
C ALA A 138 -8.06 0.30 -8.02
N ALA A 139 -9.23 0.81 -7.65
CA ALA A 139 -9.44 1.58 -6.43
C ALA A 139 -10.77 1.16 -5.80
N ASP A 140 -10.74 0.79 -4.53
CA ASP A 140 -11.92 0.51 -3.71
C ASP A 140 -11.95 1.52 -2.56
N THR A 141 -12.43 2.74 -2.86
CA THR A 141 -12.34 3.88 -1.96
C THR A 141 -13.67 4.53 -1.67
N GLY A 142 -13.85 5.04 -0.45
CA GLY A 142 -15.09 5.67 0.01
C GLY A 142 -15.98 4.70 0.79
N GLY A 143 -17.27 5.01 0.87
CA GLY A 143 -18.26 4.31 1.70
C GLY A 143 -18.75 5.13 2.88
#